data_AF-A0ABC9YL00-F1
#
_entry.id   AF-A0ABC9YL00-F1
#
_cell.length_a   1.000
_cell.length_b   1.000
_cell.length_c   1.000
_cell.angle_alpha   90.00
_cell.angle_beta   90.00
_cell.angle_gamma   90.00
#
_symmetry.space_group_name_H-M   'P 1'
#
loop_
_entity.id
_entity.type
_entity.pdbx_description
1 polymer ?
#
loop_
_entity_poly.entity_id
_entity_poly.type
_entity_poly.pdbx_seq_one_letter_code
_entity_poly.pdbx_strand_id
1 'polypeptide(L)'
;MSTSVTGTPAVESPPASGIGQPIGAGIVTALVGFTSSFAVVLAGLTAMGATSAQAASGLLAVCVTQAVGMIVLSRRYRMPITLAWSTPGAALLASTGAVTGGWAAAVGAFAVAGGLIVLTGF
;
A
#
# COMPACT_ATOMS: atom_id res chain seq x y z
N MET A 1 14.83 -20.48 60.78
CA MET A 1 14.25 -21.49 59.86
C MET A 1 13.04 -20.85 59.21
N SER A 2 13.14 -20.60 57.90
CA SER A 2 12.04 -20.38 56.94
C SER A 2 11.27 -19.04 57.00
N THR A 3 10.89 -18.36 55.93
CA THR A 3 11.23 -18.35 54.49
C THR A 3 10.37 -17.24 53.88
N SER A 4 10.97 -16.40 53.03
CA SER A 4 10.40 -15.78 51.81
C SER A 4 8.95 -15.27 51.82
N VAL A 5 8.79 -13.94 51.75
CA VAL A 5 7.74 -13.33 50.92
C VAL A 5 8.43 -12.86 49.64
N THR A 6 8.49 -13.77 48.67
CA THR A 6 8.74 -13.45 47.27
C THR A 6 7.56 -12.61 46.80
N GLY A 7 7.77 -11.30 46.65
CA GLY A 7 6.78 -10.43 46.02
C GLY A 7 6.61 -10.86 44.57
N THR A 8 5.49 -11.52 44.26
CA THR A 8 5.03 -11.69 42.89
C THR A 8 4.92 -10.28 42.28
N PRO A 9 5.64 -9.94 41.20
CA PRO A 9 5.43 -8.67 40.54
C PRO A 9 3.97 -8.66 40.09
N ALA A 10 3.19 -7.71 40.60
CA ALA A 10 1.83 -7.51 40.17
C ALA A 10 1.88 -7.25 38.66
N VAL A 11 1.32 -8.17 37.87
CA VAL A 11 1.10 -7.96 36.45
C VAL A 11 0.04 -6.88 36.36
N GLU A 12 0.47 -5.64 36.22
CA GLU A 12 -0.40 -4.50 36.00
C GLU A 12 -1.20 -4.79 34.72
N SER A 13 -2.52 -4.89 34.87
CA SER A 13 -3.42 -5.11 33.74
C SER A 13 -3.27 -3.91 32.80
N PRO A 14 -3.02 -4.10 31.49
CA PRO A 14 -2.90 -2.98 30.57
C PRO A 14 -4.13 -2.09 30.72
N PRO A 15 -3.97 -0.76 30.85
CA PRO A 15 -5.11 0.14 30.88
C PRO A 15 -5.96 -0.16 29.66
N ALA A 16 -7.29 -0.21 29.84
CA ALA A 16 -8.22 -0.41 28.73
C ALA A 16 -7.98 0.70 27.70
N SER A 17 -7.25 0.37 26.63
CA SER A 17 -6.92 1.34 25.59
C SER A 17 -8.23 1.74 24.94
N GLY A 18 -8.70 2.96 25.22
CA GLY A 18 -9.86 3.51 24.53
C GLY A 18 -9.62 3.41 23.02
N ILE A 19 -10.67 3.08 22.26
CA ILE A 19 -10.64 2.87 20.80
C ILE A 19 -9.87 3.96 20.01
N GLY A 20 -9.69 5.16 20.58
CA GLY A 20 -8.87 6.22 20.00
C GLY A 20 -7.38 5.88 19.84
N GLN A 21 -6.77 5.10 20.74
CA GLN A 21 -5.37 4.68 20.59
C GLN A 21 -5.13 3.76 19.39
N PRO A 22 -5.87 2.64 19.21
CA PRO A 22 -5.68 1.78 18.04
C PRO A 22 -6.07 2.47 16.73
N ILE A 23 -7.07 3.36 16.73
CA ILE A 23 -7.41 4.17 15.54
C ILE A 23 -6.25 5.11 15.18
N GLY A 24 -5.72 5.86 16.15
CA GLY A 24 -4.59 6.75 15.93
C GLY A 24 -3.34 6.00 15.46
N ALA A 25 -3.02 4.88 16.09
CA ALA A 25 -1.92 4.01 15.67
C ALA A 25 -2.12 3.47 14.24
N GLY A 26 -3.35 3.08 13.88
CA GLY A 26 -3.69 2.64 12.53
C GLY A 26 -3.51 3.74 11.49
N ILE A 27 -3.96 4.97 11.77
CA ILE A 27 -3.79 6.13 10.88
C ILE A 27 -2.31 6.43 10.69
N VAL A 28 -1.54 6.53 11.77
CA VAL A 28 -0.10 6.82 11.69
C VAL A 28 0.63 5.71 10.94
N THR A 29 0.33 4.44 11.21
CA THR A 29 0.91 3.30 10.50
C THR A 29 0.58 3.34 9.01
N ALA A 30 -0.67 3.65 8.65
CA ALA A 30 -1.09 3.79 7.27
C ALA A 30 -0.37 4.95 6.56
N LEU A 31 -0.27 6.12 7.20
CA LEU A 31 0.43 7.29 6.64
C LEU A 31 1.93 7.04 6.45
N VAL A 32 2.60 6.46 7.46
CA VAL A 32 4.03 6.16 7.41
C VAL A 32 4.32 5.10 6.36
N GLY A 33 3.55 4.01 6.35
CA GLY A 33 3.69 2.93 5.35
C GLY A 33 3.40 3.40 3.92
N PHE A 34 2.38 4.25 3.75
CA PHE A 34 2.03 4.84 2.47
C PHE A 34 3.16 5.75 1.95
N THR A 35 3.72 6.61 2.81
CA THR A 35 4.77 7.57 2.42
C THR A 35 6.04 6.85 1.96
N SER A 36 6.41 5.73 2.59
CA SER A 36 7.57 4.94 2.17
C SER A 36 7.38 4.35 0.76
N SER A 37 6.19 3.84 0.46
CA SER A 37 5.88 3.22 -0.84
C SER A 37 5.66 4.25 -1.95
N PHE A 38 5.11 5.41 -1.61
CA PHE A 38 4.90 6.56 -2.50
C PHE A 38 6.20 6.99 -3.20
N ALA A 39 7.30 7.09 -2.44
CA ALA A 39 8.59 7.52 -2.99
C ALA A 39 9.10 6.56 -4.08
N VAL A 40 8.93 5.26 -3.88
CA VAL A 40 9.35 4.23 -4.85
C VAL A 40 8.52 4.30 -6.13
N VAL A 41 7.20 4.50 -6.05
CA VAL A 41 6.37 4.69 -7.26
C VAL A 41 6.77 5.95 -7.98
N LEU A 42 6.91 7.06 -7.25
CA LEU A 42 7.26 8.32 -7.87
C LEU A 42 8.58 8.19 -8.64
N ALA A 43 9.58 7.52 -8.05
CA ALA A 43 10.84 7.19 -8.70
C ALA A 43 10.67 6.27 -9.93
N GLY A 44 9.80 5.26 -9.86
CA GLY A 44 9.46 4.43 -11.02
C GLY A 44 8.78 5.22 -12.14
N LEU A 45 7.84 6.12 -11.80
CA LEU A 45 7.13 6.97 -12.77
C LEU A 45 8.09 7.93 -13.48
N THR A 46 8.98 8.58 -12.74
CA THR A 46 10.01 9.43 -13.34
C THR A 46 11.04 8.63 -14.15
N ALA A 47 11.40 7.42 -13.74
CA ALA A 47 12.31 6.55 -14.51
C ALA A 47 11.75 6.17 -15.89
N MET A 48 10.42 6.07 -16.02
CA MET A 48 9.74 5.83 -17.30
C MET A 48 9.57 7.09 -18.16
N GLY A 49 10.06 8.25 -17.69
CA GLY A 49 10.01 9.51 -18.42
C GLY A 49 8.76 10.37 -18.14
N ALA A 50 8.06 10.15 -17.03
CA ALA A 50 6.96 11.03 -16.62
C ALA A 50 7.48 12.41 -16.20
N THR A 51 6.78 13.47 -16.65
CA THR A 51 6.94 14.80 -16.05
C THR A 51 6.39 14.83 -14.62
N SER A 52 6.78 15.81 -13.79
CA SER A 52 6.31 15.91 -12.40
C SER A 52 4.78 15.94 -12.26
N ALA A 53 4.08 16.61 -13.18
CA ALA A 53 2.62 16.66 -13.21
C ALA A 53 1.99 15.30 -13.59
N GLN A 54 2.61 14.57 -14.52
CA GLN A 54 2.18 13.23 -14.93
C GLN A 54 2.42 12.20 -13.83
N ALA A 55 3.56 12.28 -13.14
CA ALA A 55 3.89 11.41 -12.03
C ALA A 55 2.89 11.59 -10.87
N ALA A 56 2.54 12.83 -10.52
CA ALA A 56 1.51 13.12 -9.52
C ALA A 56 0.14 12.54 -9.91
N SER A 57 -0.26 12.70 -11.17
CA SER A 57 -1.53 12.18 -11.68
C SER A 57 -1.56 10.64 -11.75
N GLY A 58 -0.46 10.01 -12.17
CA GLY A 58 -0.31 8.57 -12.18
C GLY A 58 -0.37 7.96 -10.79
N LEU A 59 0.26 8.63 -9.82
CA LEU A 59 0.25 8.22 -8.42
C LEU A 59 -1.15 8.34 -7.80
N LEU A 60 -1.89 9.40 -8.13
CA LEU A 60 -3.30 9.53 -7.77
C LEU A 60 -4.14 8.37 -8.34
N ALA A 61 -3.95 8.04 -9.63
CA ALA A 61 -4.67 6.95 -10.27
C ALA A 61 -4.40 5.59 -9.60
N VAL A 62 -3.15 5.31 -9.21
CA VAL A 62 -2.78 4.10 -8.46
C VAL A 62 -3.51 4.06 -7.11
N CYS A 63 -3.48 5.16 -6.35
CA CYS A 63 -4.13 5.25 -5.04
C CYS A 63 -5.64 5.02 -5.13
N VAL A 64 -6.30 5.66 -6.10
CA VAL A 64 -7.74 5.49 -6.34
C VAL A 64 -8.05 4.04 -6.73
N THR A 65 -7.25 3.45 -7.61
CA THR A 65 -7.45 2.06 -8.06
C THR A 65 -7.32 1.07 -6.90
N GLN A 66 -6.31 1.25 -6.04
CA GLN A 66 -6.14 0.41 -4.85
C GLN A 66 -7.25 0.60 -3.83
N ALA A 67 -7.68 1.84 -3.59
CA ALA A 67 -8.80 2.14 -2.68
C ALA A 67 -10.09 1.49 -3.17
N VAL A 68 -10.42 1.66 -4.46
CA VAL A 68 -11.58 1.03 -5.08
C VAL A 68 -11.45 -0.50 -5.03
N GLY A 69 -10.29 -1.05 -5.36
CA GLY A 69 -10.02 -2.49 -5.30
C GLY A 69 -10.23 -3.07 -3.90
N MET A 70 -9.67 -2.43 -2.87
CA MET A 70 -9.85 -2.85 -1.47
C MET A 70 -11.32 -2.76 -1.03
N ILE A 71 -12.05 -1.71 -1.43
CA ILE A 71 -13.48 -1.56 -1.11
C ILE A 71 -14.31 -2.65 -1.80
N VAL A 72 -14.11 -2.86 -3.10
CA VAL A 72 -14.85 -3.86 -3.89
C VAL A 72 -14.58 -5.26 -3.36
N LEU A 73 -13.31 -5.60 -3.12
CA LEU A 73 -12.89 -6.91 -2.65
C LEU A 73 -13.37 -7.17 -1.21
N SER A 74 -13.21 -6.20 -0.31
CA SER A 74 -13.72 -6.31 1.05
C SER A 74 -15.25 -6.47 1.08
N ARG A 75 -15.97 -5.76 0.20
CA ARG A 75 -17.43 -5.91 0.07
C ARG A 75 -17.84 -7.25 -0.54
N ARG A 76 -17.11 -7.73 -1.54
CA ARG A 76 -17.42 -8.99 -2.26
C ARG A 76 -17.19 -10.23 -1.40
N TYR A 77 -16.10 -10.23 -0.62
CA TYR A 77 -15.69 -11.36 0.23
C TYR A 77 -16.12 -11.22 1.69
N ARG A 78 -16.70 -10.07 2.09
CA ARG A 78 -17.07 -9.73 3.49
C ARG A 78 -15.95 -9.99 4.51
N MET A 79 -14.71 -9.89 4.07
CA MET A 79 -13.50 -10.03 4.88
C MET A 79 -12.64 -8.79 4.67
N PRO A 80 -11.94 -8.28 5.69
CA PRO A 80 -11.02 -7.16 5.53
C PRO A 80 -9.84 -7.62 4.65
N ILE A 81 -9.85 -7.24 3.37
CA ILE A 81 -8.77 -7.60 2.44
C ILE A 81 -7.98 -6.34 2.10
N THR A 82 -6.69 -6.36 2.44
CA THR A 82 -5.73 -5.33 2.08
C THR A 82 -4.96 -5.76 0.83
N LEU A 83 -4.94 -4.89 -0.17
CA LEU A 83 -4.08 -5.08 -1.33
C LEU A 83 -2.66 -4.68 -0.93
N ALA A 84 -1.84 -5.67 -0.57
CA ALA A 84 -0.43 -5.47 -0.33
C ALA A 84 0.23 -4.90 -1.60
N TRP A 85 1.05 -3.88 -1.40
CA TRP A 85 1.80 -3.26 -2.48
C TRP A 85 2.74 -4.29 -3.12
N SER A 86 2.69 -4.40 -4.45
CA SER A 86 3.50 -5.34 -5.20
C SER A 86 4.90 -4.75 -5.40
N THR A 87 5.79 -4.97 -4.44
CA THR A 87 7.23 -4.69 -4.55
C THR A 87 7.83 -5.11 -5.90
N PRO A 88 7.50 -6.29 -6.49
CA PRO A 88 7.96 -6.62 -7.84
C PRO A 88 7.42 -5.69 -8.94
N GLY A 89 6.22 -5.13 -8.78
CA GLY A 89 5.65 -4.15 -9.71
C GLY A 89 6.41 -2.82 -9.71
N ALA A 90 6.84 -2.34 -8.54
CA ALA A 90 7.68 -1.15 -8.44
C ALA A 90 9.07 -1.38 -9.05
N ALA A 91 9.67 -2.55 -8.83
CA ALA A 91 10.91 -2.94 -9.48
C ALA A 91 10.78 -3.05 -11.01
N LEU A 92 9.65 -3.57 -11.51
CA LEU A 92 9.36 -3.60 -12.95
C LEU A 92 9.29 -2.18 -13.52
N LEU A 93 8.51 -1.29 -12.91
CA LEU A 93 8.40 0.12 -13.34
C LEU A 93 9.76 0.83 -13.38
N ALA A 94 10.61 0.59 -12.37
CA ALA A 94 11.96 1.15 -12.31
C ALA A 94 12.92 0.56 -13.37
N SER A 95 12.74 -0.71 -13.75
CA SER A 95 13.60 -1.43 -14.70
C SER A 95 13.16 -1.32 -16.16
N THR A 96 11.89 -1.01 -16.42
CA THR A 96 11.35 -0.86 -17.79
C THR A 96 12.01 0.27 -18.58
N GLY A 97 12.54 1.30 -17.90
CA GLY A 97 13.18 2.44 -18.54
C GLY A 97 12.25 3.21 -19.49
N ALA A 98 12.83 4.03 -20.38
CA ALA A 98 12.08 4.80 -21.36
C ALA A 98 11.50 3.88 -22.45
N VAL A 99 10.17 3.82 -22.55
CA VAL A 99 9.46 2.99 -23.53
C VAL A 99 9.39 3.70 -24.89
N THR A 100 9.57 2.95 -25.98
CA THR A 100 9.37 3.46 -27.35
C THR A 100 7.91 3.91 -27.52
N GLY A 101 7.68 5.23 -27.66
CA GLY A 101 6.34 5.85 -27.61
C GLY A 101 6.07 6.73 -26.38
N GLY A 102 7.03 6.79 -25.44
CA GLY A 102 6.99 7.70 -24.29
C GLY A 102 5.98 7.32 -23.20
N TRP A 103 5.74 8.24 -22.27
CA TRP A 103 4.89 8.04 -21.10
C TRP A 103 3.47 7.54 -21.43
N ALA A 104 2.84 8.07 -22.49
CA ALA A 104 1.49 7.66 -22.88
C ALA A 104 1.43 6.20 -23.33
N ALA A 105 2.45 5.71 -24.05
CA ALA A 105 2.54 4.31 -24.44
C ALA A 105 2.73 3.40 -23.22
N ALA A 106 3.55 3.82 -22.25
CA ALA A 106 3.72 3.10 -20.99
C ALA A 106 2.41 2.97 -20.21
N VAL A 107 1.67 4.08 -20.04
CA VAL A 107 0.35 4.07 -19.38
C VAL A 107 -0.64 3.16 -20.10
N GLY A 108 -0.68 3.22 -21.44
CA GLY A 108 -1.54 2.35 -22.25
C GLY A 108 -1.21 0.87 -22.08
N ALA A 109 0.07 0.50 -22.09
CA ALA A 109 0.50 -0.88 -21.87
C ALA A 109 0.07 -1.42 -20.50
N PHE A 110 0.23 -0.62 -19.43
CA PHE A 110 -0.23 -1.01 -18.09
C PHE A 110 -1.76 -1.11 -17.99
N ALA A 111 -2.50 -0.20 -18.62
CA ALA A 111 -3.96 -0.25 -18.63
C ALA A 111 -4.47 -1.52 -19.35
N VAL A 112 -3.86 -1.86 -20.49
CA VAL A 112 -4.18 -3.08 -21.24
C VAL A 112 -3.82 -4.32 -20.43
N ALA A 113 -2.63 -4.39 -19.84
CA ALA A 113 -2.22 -5.52 -19.00
C ALA A 113 -3.17 -5.70 -17.79
N GLY A 114 -3.55 -4.60 -17.13
CA GLY A 114 -4.53 -4.63 -16.03
C GLY A 114 -5.90 -5.12 -16.48
N GLY A 115 -6.38 -4.65 -17.64
CA GLY A 115 -7.63 -5.13 -18.23
C GLY A 115 -7.60 -6.63 -18.54
N LEU A 116 -6.50 -7.11 -19.12
CA LEU A 116 -6.30 -8.54 -19.39
C LEU A 116 -6.27 -9.37 -18.11
N ILE A 117 -5.60 -8.91 -17.05
CA ILE A 117 -5.58 -9.59 -15.75
C ILE A 117 -7.00 -9.73 -15.19
N VAL A 118 -7.78 -8.64 -15.19
CA VAL A 118 -9.18 -8.66 -14.72
C VAL A 118 -10.02 -9.63 -15.55
N LEU A 119 -9.84 -9.65 -16.88
CA LEU A 119 -10.52 -10.59 -17.77
C LEU A 119 -10.18 -12.06 -17.48
N THR A 120 -8.91 -12.37 -17.20
CA THR A 120 -8.47 -13.74 -16.89
C THR A 120 -8.74 -14.17 -15.44
N GLY A 121 -9.03 -13.23 -14.54
CA GLY A 121 -9.22 -13.48 -13.12
C GLY A 121 -10.64 -13.89 -12.71
N PHE A 122 -11.55 -14.01 -13.67
CA PHE A 122 -12.89 -14.61 -13.51
C PHE A 122 -12.83 -16.13 -13.65
#